data_AF-X1FQG3-F1
#
_entry.id   AF-X1FQG3-F1
#
_cell.length_a   1.000
_cell.length_b   1.000
_cell.length_c   1.000
_cell.angle_alpha   90.00
_cell.angle_beta   90.00
_cell.angle_gamma   90.00
#
_symmetry.space_group_name_H-M   'P 1'
#
loop_
_entity.id
_entity.type
_entity.pdbx_description
1 polymer ?
#
loop_
_entity_poly.entity_id
_entity_poly.type
_entity_poly.pdbx_seq_one_letter_code
_entity_poly.pdbx_strand_id
1 'polypeptide(L)'
;RDYTGLEEMRTIRDEMRQRNMHGRKIDWLEFEPVIELLMDDKGQVAGAILMNLETKQMSVVRARAVVMATGGVGRTHIQGFPTTNHYGATADGLVLAYRVGCPLVHMDTMQYHPTGAAFPPQILGLLITEKVRTLGAELVNCDGEQFVHPLEARDTEASAEIRECKERGKGVTTPTGEVGLWEDSPMVDIIRGEGTIARELPAMVRQFARFDIDMIHKPMLVYPTLHYQNGGIKIKADASTSVPGLFAAGECEGGVHGRNRLIGNSTLDLFVFGRR
;
A
#
# COMPACT_ATOMS: atom_id res chain seq x y z
N ARG A 1 -10.55 16.23 -4.64
CA ARG A 1 -11.09 14.93 -4.18
C ARG A 1 -9.94 13.93 -4.19
N ASP A 2 -9.54 13.38 -3.04
CA ASP A 2 -8.50 12.34 -3.00
C ASP A 2 -9.15 10.97 -3.27
N TYR A 3 -9.41 10.69 -4.55
CA TYR A 3 -9.95 9.41 -5.05
C TYR A 3 -9.05 8.84 -6.15
N THR A 4 -7.80 9.28 -6.23
CA THR A 4 -6.91 9.04 -7.37
C THR A 4 -6.80 7.56 -7.73
N GLY A 5 -6.37 6.71 -6.79
CA GLY A 5 -6.24 5.28 -7.04
C GLY A 5 -7.56 4.56 -7.36
N LEU A 6 -8.68 5.02 -6.80
CA LEU A 6 -10.00 4.46 -7.10
C LEU A 6 -10.43 4.79 -8.53
N GLU A 7 -10.24 6.04 -8.97
CA GLU A 7 -10.57 6.47 -10.33
C GLU A 7 -9.64 5.86 -11.37
N GLU A 8 -8.35 5.69 -11.06
CA GLU A 8 -7.40 4.94 -11.89
C GLU A 8 -7.86 3.51 -12.11
N MET A 9 -8.16 2.77 -11.04
CA MET A 9 -8.64 1.38 -11.12
C MET A 9 -9.97 1.27 -11.86
N ARG A 10 -10.92 2.19 -11.59
CA ARG A 10 -12.20 2.23 -12.31
C ARG A 10 -11.99 2.42 -13.80
N THR A 11 -11.16 3.39 -14.18
CA THR A 11 -10.86 3.70 -15.58
C THR A 11 -10.22 2.50 -16.28
N ILE A 12 -9.18 1.89 -15.69
CA ILE A 12 -8.49 0.73 -16.29
C ILE A 12 -9.46 -0.45 -16.47
N ARG A 13 -10.27 -0.74 -15.45
CA ARG A 13 -11.26 -1.83 -15.49
C ARG A 13 -12.30 -1.59 -16.57
N ASP A 14 -12.82 -0.37 -16.65
CA ASP A 14 -13.88 -0.03 -17.60
C ASP A 14 -13.33 -0.05 -19.04
N GLU A 15 -12.09 0.41 -19.26
CA GLU A 15 -11.37 0.27 -20.53
C GLU A 15 -11.14 -1.20 -20.92
N MET A 16 -10.74 -2.06 -19.99
CA MET A 16 -10.60 -3.49 -20.24
C MET A 16 -11.93 -4.11 -20.71
N ARG A 17 -13.03 -3.80 -20.02
CA ARG A 17 -14.37 -4.26 -20.37
C ARG A 17 -14.82 -3.72 -21.74
N GLN A 18 -14.53 -2.45 -22.04
CA GLN A 18 -14.85 -1.85 -23.32
C GLN A 18 -14.10 -2.51 -24.48
N ARG A 19 -12.81 -2.83 -24.32
CA ARG A 19 -12.03 -3.55 -25.33
C ARG A 19 -12.61 -4.93 -25.63
N ASN A 20 -13.07 -5.63 -24.60
CA ASN A 20 -13.75 -6.92 -24.75
C ASN A 20 -15.03 -6.81 -25.58
N MET A 21 -15.83 -5.75 -25.38
CA MET A 21 -17.03 -5.51 -26.20
C MET A 21 -16.71 -5.22 -27.68
N HIS A 22 -15.52 -4.71 -27.98
CA HIS A 22 -15.08 -4.38 -29.35
C HIS A 22 -14.21 -5.49 -29.98
N GLY A 23 -14.27 -6.72 -29.45
CA GLY A 23 -13.59 -7.88 -30.02
C GLY A 23 -12.10 -8.02 -29.68
N ARG A 24 -11.52 -7.13 -28.84
CA ARG A 24 -10.16 -7.28 -28.31
C ARG A 24 -10.24 -8.01 -26.96
N LYS A 25 -10.33 -9.34 -27.02
CA LYS A 25 -10.60 -10.17 -25.83
C LYS A 25 -9.38 -10.29 -24.91
N ILE A 26 -9.56 -9.88 -23.66
CA ILE A 26 -8.71 -10.12 -22.49
C ILE A 26 -9.55 -10.98 -21.55
N ASP A 27 -9.19 -12.25 -21.43
CA ASP A 27 -9.81 -13.18 -20.49
C ASP A 27 -9.28 -12.92 -19.06
N TRP A 28 -10.14 -13.08 -18.05
CA TRP A 28 -9.76 -12.98 -16.64
C TRP A 28 -10.41 -14.10 -15.84
N LEU A 29 -9.69 -14.57 -14.81
CA LEU A 29 -10.15 -15.59 -13.87
C LEU A 29 -10.14 -14.96 -12.47
N GLU A 30 -11.28 -14.97 -11.80
CA GLU A 30 -11.41 -14.48 -10.43
C GLU A 30 -11.37 -15.67 -9.45
N PHE A 31 -10.86 -15.44 -8.25
CA PHE A 31 -10.77 -16.47 -7.20
C PHE A 31 -9.95 -17.72 -7.59
N GLU A 32 -8.99 -17.56 -8.53
CA GLU A 32 -8.04 -18.60 -8.94
C GLU A 32 -6.59 -18.14 -8.75
N PRO A 33 -6.08 -18.04 -7.50
CA PRO A 33 -4.70 -17.68 -7.26
C PRO A 33 -3.72 -18.65 -7.95
N VAL A 34 -2.62 -18.09 -8.42
CA VAL A 34 -1.45 -18.86 -8.88
C VAL A 34 -0.77 -19.48 -7.66
N ILE A 35 -0.53 -20.78 -7.70
CA ILE A 35 0.14 -21.52 -6.62
C ILE A 35 1.56 -21.96 -6.98
N GLU A 36 1.88 -22.05 -8.27
CA GLU A 36 3.22 -22.37 -8.76
C GLU A 36 3.45 -21.85 -10.19
N LEU A 37 4.69 -21.45 -10.49
CA LEU A 37 5.12 -21.12 -11.86
C LEU A 37 5.68 -22.37 -12.55
N LEU A 38 5.41 -22.50 -13.85
CA LEU A 38 5.89 -23.63 -14.65
C LEU A 38 7.09 -23.20 -15.49
N MET A 39 8.16 -23.98 -15.46
CA MET A 39 9.34 -23.79 -16.30
C MET A 39 9.42 -24.86 -17.39
N ASP A 40 9.95 -24.49 -18.55
CA ASP A 40 10.29 -25.44 -19.62
C ASP A 40 11.68 -26.07 -19.41
N ASP A 41 12.08 -26.95 -20.34
CA ASP A 41 13.37 -27.64 -20.34
C ASP A 41 14.57 -26.71 -20.56
N LYS A 42 14.34 -25.45 -20.95
CA LYS A 42 15.36 -24.42 -21.18
C LYS A 42 15.45 -23.43 -20.03
N GLY A 43 14.65 -23.61 -18.98
CA GLY A 43 14.60 -22.70 -17.82
C GLY A 43 13.83 -21.41 -18.08
N GLN A 44 12.96 -21.37 -19.09
CA GLN A 44 12.01 -20.27 -19.30
C GLN A 44 10.72 -20.53 -18.52
N VAL A 45 10.16 -19.51 -17.89
CA VAL A 45 8.79 -19.56 -17.37
C VAL A 45 7.81 -19.65 -18.54
N ALA A 46 7.02 -20.72 -18.56
CA ALA A 46 6.15 -21.13 -19.65
C ALA A 46 4.66 -21.22 -19.24
N GLY A 47 4.32 -20.76 -18.03
CA GLY A 47 2.96 -20.80 -17.53
C GLY A 47 2.88 -20.83 -16.00
N ALA A 48 1.71 -21.22 -15.51
CA ALA A 48 1.41 -21.30 -14.09
C ALA A 48 0.37 -22.39 -13.79
N ILE A 49 0.40 -22.87 -12.55
CA ILE A 49 -0.68 -23.67 -11.95
C ILE A 49 -1.53 -22.73 -11.11
N LEU A 50 -2.84 -22.75 -11.35
CA LEU A 50 -3.83 -22.00 -10.59
C LEU A 50 -4.68 -22.97 -9.76
N MET A 51 -5.24 -22.49 -8.65
CA MET A 51 -6.19 -23.24 -7.85
C MET A 51 -7.49 -22.46 -7.69
N ASN A 52 -8.59 -23.02 -8.15
CA ASN A 52 -9.91 -22.43 -7.90
C ASN A 52 -10.25 -22.53 -6.40
N LEU A 53 -10.51 -21.39 -5.75
CA LEU A 53 -10.72 -21.35 -4.31
C LEU A 53 -12.04 -22.02 -3.86
N GLU A 54 -13.03 -22.08 -4.73
CA GLU A 54 -14.34 -22.68 -4.44
C GLU A 54 -14.31 -24.20 -4.65
N THR A 55 -13.86 -24.66 -5.82
CA THR A 55 -13.90 -26.07 -6.20
C THR A 55 -12.66 -26.86 -5.81
N LYS A 56 -11.57 -26.16 -5.44
CA LYS A 56 -10.22 -26.72 -5.21
C LYS A 56 -9.61 -27.41 -6.42
N GLN A 57 -10.19 -27.25 -7.61
CA GLN A 57 -9.62 -27.79 -8.83
C GLN A 57 -8.39 -26.98 -9.24
N MET A 58 -7.37 -27.68 -9.72
CA MET A 58 -6.18 -27.08 -10.28
C MET A 58 -6.32 -26.96 -11.80
N SER A 59 -5.88 -25.84 -12.34
CA SER A 59 -5.83 -25.59 -13.78
C SER A 59 -4.41 -25.20 -14.19
N VAL A 60 -4.06 -25.49 -15.44
CA VAL A 60 -2.76 -25.13 -16.02
C VAL A 60 -2.98 -24.09 -17.10
N VAL A 61 -2.34 -22.94 -16.93
CA VAL A 61 -2.29 -21.89 -17.95
C VAL A 61 -0.91 -21.92 -18.59
N ARG A 62 -0.87 -22.15 -19.89
CA ARG A 62 0.37 -22.05 -20.70
C ARG A 62 0.51 -20.66 -21.26
N ALA A 63 1.68 -20.06 -21.12
CA ALA A 63 1.95 -18.72 -21.59
C ALA A 63 3.37 -18.62 -22.16
N ARG A 64 3.55 -17.76 -23.17
CA ARG A 64 4.88 -17.43 -23.71
C ARG A 64 5.63 -16.39 -22.86
N ALA A 65 4.87 -15.61 -22.10
CA ALA A 65 5.35 -14.60 -21.17
C ALA A 65 4.40 -14.54 -19.98
N VAL A 66 4.96 -14.40 -18.78
CA VAL A 66 4.23 -14.25 -17.52
C VAL A 66 4.66 -12.92 -16.88
N VAL A 67 3.67 -12.10 -16.49
CA VAL A 67 3.90 -10.81 -15.84
C VAL A 67 3.40 -10.90 -14.41
N MET A 68 4.28 -10.68 -13.43
CA MET A 68 3.93 -10.56 -12.04
C MET A 68 3.43 -9.14 -11.76
N ALA A 69 2.21 -9.03 -11.23
CA ALA A 69 1.60 -7.76 -10.80
C ALA A 69 0.81 -7.98 -9.50
N THR A 70 1.44 -8.68 -8.55
CA THR A 70 0.77 -9.33 -7.40
C THR A 70 0.66 -8.46 -6.15
N GLY A 71 1.16 -7.21 -6.20
CA GLY A 71 1.23 -6.34 -5.04
C GLY A 71 2.35 -6.72 -4.07
N GLY A 72 2.29 -6.14 -2.87
CA GLY A 72 3.34 -6.29 -1.85
C GLY A 72 3.07 -7.37 -0.78
N VAL A 73 3.70 -7.15 0.38
CA VAL A 73 3.75 -8.07 1.53
C VAL A 73 3.05 -7.53 2.79
N GLY A 74 2.34 -6.40 2.67
CA GLY A 74 1.84 -5.64 3.83
C GLY A 74 0.98 -6.46 4.79
N ARG A 75 0.30 -7.51 4.32
CA ARG A 75 -0.56 -8.36 5.17
C ARG A 75 0.19 -9.34 6.05
N THR A 76 1.51 -9.43 5.92
CA THR A 76 2.35 -10.20 6.85
C THR A 76 2.60 -9.48 8.18
N HIS A 77 2.17 -8.22 8.32
CA HIS A 77 2.30 -7.45 9.56
C HIS A 77 3.73 -7.48 10.11
N ILE A 78 4.69 -7.10 9.26
CA ILE A 78 6.11 -7.06 9.63
C ILE A 78 6.29 -6.32 10.96
N GLN A 79 6.99 -6.97 11.90
CA GLN A 79 7.20 -6.49 13.27
C GLN A 79 5.91 -6.24 14.08
N GLY A 80 4.80 -6.88 13.71
CA GLY A 80 3.51 -6.76 14.40
C GLY A 80 2.78 -5.45 14.13
N PHE A 81 3.25 -4.61 13.21
CA PHE A 81 2.57 -3.36 12.89
C PHE A 81 1.24 -3.63 12.16
N PRO A 82 0.20 -2.81 12.40
CA PRO A 82 -0.98 -2.82 11.55
C PRO A 82 -0.61 -2.41 10.13
N THR A 83 -1.52 -2.63 9.16
CA THR A 83 -1.24 -2.32 7.76
C THR A 83 -2.39 -1.61 7.08
N THR A 84 -2.06 -0.69 6.17
CA THR A 84 -3.01 -0.07 5.24
C THR A 84 -3.39 -1.00 4.08
N ASN A 85 -2.74 -2.16 3.97
CA ASN A 85 -2.79 -3.00 2.78
C ASN A 85 -4.07 -3.84 2.74
N HIS A 86 -4.53 -4.10 1.52
CA HIS A 86 -5.61 -5.06 1.29
C HIS A 86 -5.23 -6.47 1.77
N TYR A 87 -6.22 -7.29 2.10
CA TYR A 87 -6.03 -8.67 2.56
C TYR A 87 -5.25 -9.57 1.59
N GLY A 88 -5.16 -9.20 0.32
CA GLY A 88 -4.40 -9.92 -0.70
C GLY A 88 -2.90 -9.58 -0.78
N ALA A 89 -2.38 -8.65 0.02
CA ALA A 89 -0.96 -8.29 -0.01
C ALA A 89 -0.11 -9.31 0.79
N THR A 90 -0.08 -10.57 0.33
CA THR A 90 0.44 -11.74 1.05
C THR A 90 1.81 -12.23 0.55
N ALA A 91 2.46 -11.47 -0.35
CA ALA A 91 3.76 -11.79 -0.95
C ALA A 91 3.81 -13.02 -1.88
N ASP A 92 2.68 -13.53 -2.34
CA ASP A 92 2.61 -14.74 -3.16
C ASP A 92 3.55 -14.66 -4.37
N GLY A 93 3.51 -13.54 -5.12
CA GLY A 93 4.35 -13.38 -6.30
C GLY A 93 5.85 -13.29 -6.02
N LEU A 94 6.25 -12.80 -4.85
CA LEU A 94 7.65 -12.76 -4.45
C LEU A 94 8.18 -14.17 -4.19
N VAL A 95 7.37 -14.99 -3.50
CA VAL A 95 7.69 -16.40 -3.22
C VAL A 95 7.77 -17.20 -4.53
N LEU A 96 6.79 -17.02 -5.41
CA LEU A 96 6.75 -17.67 -6.72
C LEU A 96 7.97 -17.33 -7.57
N ALA A 97 8.29 -16.04 -7.69
CA ALA A 97 9.46 -15.59 -8.43
C ALA A 97 10.78 -16.12 -7.83
N TYR A 98 10.90 -16.11 -6.50
CA TYR A 98 12.07 -16.64 -5.81
C TYR A 98 12.27 -18.14 -6.09
N ARG A 99 11.19 -18.94 -6.10
CA ARG A 99 11.25 -20.38 -6.36
C ARG A 99 11.76 -20.73 -7.76
N VAL A 100 11.46 -19.91 -8.77
CA VAL A 100 11.99 -20.09 -10.14
C VAL A 100 13.38 -19.46 -10.34
N GLY A 101 14.00 -18.97 -9.26
CA GLY A 101 15.37 -18.47 -9.28
C GLY A 101 15.53 -16.96 -9.54
N CYS A 102 14.45 -16.17 -9.44
CA CYS A 102 14.60 -14.71 -9.48
C CYS A 102 15.24 -14.21 -8.18
N PRO A 103 16.27 -13.35 -8.26
CA PRO A 103 16.77 -12.66 -7.09
C PRO A 103 15.75 -11.63 -6.62
N LEU A 104 15.51 -11.60 -5.31
CA LEU A 104 14.79 -10.52 -4.64
C LEU A 104 15.80 -9.50 -4.12
N VAL A 105 15.45 -8.21 -4.17
CA VAL A 105 16.31 -7.10 -3.74
C VAL A 105 15.61 -6.26 -2.70
N HIS A 106 16.38 -5.74 -1.73
CA HIS A 106 15.92 -4.83 -0.68
C HIS A 106 14.70 -5.34 0.11
N MET A 107 14.58 -6.66 0.31
CA MET A 107 13.45 -7.25 1.04
C MET A 107 13.33 -6.78 2.51
N ASP A 108 14.39 -6.15 3.03
CA ASP A 108 14.47 -5.55 4.34
C ASP A 108 13.91 -4.12 4.41
N THR A 109 13.48 -3.53 3.28
CA THR A 109 13.05 -2.13 3.21
C THR A 109 11.54 -1.99 3.11
N MET A 110 10.89 -1.92 4.28
CA MET A 110 9.47 -1.63 4.40
C MET A 110 9.25 -0.15 4.72
N GLN A 111 8.25 0.45 4.08
CA GLN A 111 7.82 1.80 4.40
C GLN A 111 6.62 1.74 5.36
N TYR A 112 6.75 2.48 6.46
CA TYR A 112 5.67 2.73 7.39
C TYR A 112 5.08 4.09 7.07
N HIS A 113 3.77 4.14 6.83
CA HIS A 113 3.08 5.41 6.76
C HIS A 113 2.93 5.96 8.18
N PRO A 114 3.30 7.22 8.43
CA PRO A 114 3.27 7.80 9.78
C PRO A 114 1.84 7.83 10.35
N THR A 115 0.89 8.29 9.53
CA THR A 115 -0.49 8.48 9.98
C THR A 115 -1.40 7.32 9.56
N GLY A 116 -1.36 6.21 10.30
CA GLY A 116 -2.42 5.18 10.27
C GLY A 116 -3.29 5.29 11.51
N ALA A 117 -4.62 5.12 11.39
CA ALA A 117 -5.51 5.25 12.54
C ALA A 117 -5.14 4.21 13.63
N ALA A 118 -4.92 4.70 14.85
CA ALA A 118 -4.65 3.87 16.02
C ALA A 118 -5.93 3.50 16.79
N PHE A 119 -7.03 4.23 16.55
CA PHE A 119 -8.33 4.00 17.16
C PHE A 119 -9.46 4.54 16.27
N PRO A 120 -10.66 3.89 16.25
CA PRO A 120 -11.01 2.67 16.97
C PRO A 120 -10.46 1.38 16.33
N PRO A 121 -10.53 0.22 17.02
CA PRO A 121 -9.94 -1.03 16.56
C PRO A 121 -10.40 -1.48 15.16
N GLN A 122 -11.62 -1.11 14.77
CA GLN A 122 -12.21 -1.44 13.46
C GLN A 122 -11.49 -0.77 12.29
N ILE A 123 -10.75 0.31 12.54
CA ILE A 123 -9.96 1.04 11.53
C ILE A 123 -8.47 1.03 11.86
N LEU A 124 -8.00 0.12 12.71
CA LEU A 124 -6.59 0.04 13.05
C LEU A 124 -5.72 -0.11 11.78
N GLY A 125 -4.79 0.82 11.58
CA GLY A 125 -3.95 0.87 10.38
C GLY A 125 -4.64 1.46 9.14
N LEU A 126 -5.83 2.05 9.28
CA LEU A 126 -6.47 2.75 8.17
C LEU A 126 -5.67 4.00 7.82
N LEU A 127 -5.33 4.15 6.54
CA LEU A 127 -4.53 5.26 6.05
C LEU A 127 -5.25 6.60 6.24
N ILE A 128 -4.57 7.55 6.89
CA ILE A 128 -4.88 8.98 6.86
C ILE A 128 -3.92 9.61 5.85
N THR A 129 -4.45 10.18 4.78
CA THR A 129 -3.64 10.72 3.68
C THR A 129 -2.75 11.86 4.16
N GLU A 130 -1.55 11.93 3.61
CA GLU A 130 -0.57 12.99 3.87
C GLU A 130 -1.05 14.39 3.46
N LYS A 131 -2.11 14.47 2.63
CA LYS A 131 -2.79 15.73 2.34
C LYS A 131 -3.31 16.42 3.61
N VAL A 132 -3.65 15.68 4.68
CA VAL A 132 -4.07 16.27 5.97
C VAL A 132 -2.97 17.17 6.54
N ARG A 133 -1.73 16.66 6.63
CA ARG A 133 -0.54 17.41 7.08
C ARG A 133 -0.15 18.53 6.12
N THR A 134 -0.22 18.29 4.81
CA THR A 134 0.02 19.35 3.79
C THR A 134 -0.95 20.53 3.92
N LEU A 135 -2.16 20.28 4.42
CA LEU A 135 -3.16 21.31 4.68
C LEU A 135 -2.93 22.04 6.02
N GLY A 136 -2.04 21.58 6.88
CA GLY A 136 -1.68 22.25 8.13
C GLY A 136 -2.05 21.50 9.40
N ALA A 137 -2.44 20.23 9.32
CA ALA A 137 -2.55 19.40 10.52
C ALA A 137 -1.16 19.15 11.13
N GLU A 138 -1.12 19.08 12.46
CA GLU A 138 0.11 18.86 13.20
C GLU A 138 0.08 17.52 13.93
N LEU A 139 1.24 16.89 14.10
CA LEU A 139 1.40 15.73 14.97
C LEU A 139 1.82 16.20 16.36
N VAL A 140 0.97 15.91 17.35
CA VAL A 140 1.18 16.29 18.74
C VAL A 140 1.07 15.10 19.68
N ASN A 141 1.83 15.15 20.76
CA ASN A 141 1.85 14.11 21.78
C ASN A 141 0.69 14.24 22.78
N CYS A 142 0.67 13.43 23.84
CA CYS A 142 -0.39 13.48 24.86
C CYS A 142 -0.48 14.83 25.60
N ASP A 143 0.60 15.62 25.60
CA ASP A 143 0.69 16.94 26.23
C ASP A 143 0.29 18.08 25.26
N GLY A 144 -0.01 17.75 23.99
CA GLY A 144 -0.28 18.73 22.94
C GLY A 144 0.98 19.40 22.37
N GLU A 145 2.16 18.83 22.62
CA GLU A 145 3.42 19.37 22.09
C GLU A 145 3.73 18.76 20.72
N GLN A 146 4.09 19.61 19.76
CA GLN A 146 4.68 19.18 18.51
C GLN A 146 6.12 18.71 18.74
N PHE A 147 6.44 17.49 18.29
CA PHE A 147 7.75 16.85 18.49
C PHE A 147 8.45 16.51 17.17
N VAL A 148 7.76 16.62 16.04
CA VAL A 148 8.28 16.43 14.69
C VAL A 148 7.56 17.36 13.71
N HIS A 149 8.27 17.84 12.69
CA HIS A 149 7.66 18.66 11.66
C HIS A 149 6.82 17.76 10.71
N PRO A 150 5.53 18.06 10.46
CA PRO A 150 4.63 17.15 9.73
C PRO A 150 4.96 16.88 8.26
N LEU A 151 5.92 17.60 7.68
CA LEU A 151 6.35 17.42 6.27
C LEU A 151 7.76 16.84 6.15
N GLU A 152 8.27 16.24 7.23
CA GLU A 152 9.49 15.44 7.17
C GLU A 152 9.32 14.18 6.33
N ALA A 153 10.44 13.55 5.97
CA ALA A 153 10.40 12.25 5.32
C ALA A 153 9.69 11.21 6.22
N ARG A 154 8.96 10.28 5.59
CA ARG A 154 8.12 9.29 6.30
C ARG A 154 8.88 8.46 7.32
N ASP A 155 10.12 8.11 7.04
CA ASP A 155 11.00 7.39 7.96
C ASP A 155 11.39 8.23 9.17
N THR A 156 11.67 9.52 8.97
CA THR A 156 11.90 10.48 10.06
C THR A 156 10.67 10.63 10.94
N GLU A 157 9.49 10.87 10.33
CA GLU A 157 8.24 11.06 11.04
C GLU A 157 7.82 9.80 11.81
N ALA A 158 7.77 8.64 11.14
CA ALA A 158 7.43 7.37 11.79
C ALA A 158 8.43 7.01 12.91
N SER A 159 9.73 7.27 12.73
CA SER A 159 10.73 7.04 13.77
C SER A 159 10.53 7.97 14.97
N ALA A 160 10.20 9.24 14.73
CA ALA A 160 9.91 10.20 15.80
C ALA A 160 8.68 9.77 16.60
N GLU A 161 7.59 9.37 15.93
CA GLU A 161 6.37 8.88 16.56
C GLU A 161 6.62 7.65 17.46
N ILE A 162 7.39 6.67 16.95
CA ILE A 162 7.74 5.46 17.72
C ILE A 162 8.53 5.82 18.98
N ARG A 163 9.52 6.73 18.88
CA ARG A 163 10.32 7.17 20.03
C ARG A 163 9.50 7.96 21.03
N GLU A 164 8.63 8.85 20.55
CA GLU A 164 7.74 9.66 21.38
C GLU A 164 6.82 8.77 22.23
N CYS A 165 6.28 7.70 21.63
CA CYS A 165 5.44 6.74 22.34
C CYS A 165 6.25 5.79 23.25
N LYS A 166 7.30 5.14 22.75
CA LYS A 166 7.96 4.02 23.45
C LYS A 166 9.09 4.44 24.38
N GLU A 167 9.88 5.44 24.00
CA GLU A 167 11.06 5.85 24.77
C GLU A 167 10.71 6.99 25.73
N ARG A 168 9.85 7.90 25.30
CA ARG A 168 9.46 9.08 26.08
C ARG A 168 8.15 8.91 26.85
N GLY A 169 7.36 7.89 26.51
CA GLY A 169 6.09 7.60 27.18
C GLY A 169 5.03 8.69 26.96
N LYS A 170 5.16 9.51 25.91
CA LYS A 170 4.26 10.63 25.61
C LYS A 170 3.16 10.27 24.60
N GLY A 171 2.88 8.98 24.43
CA GLY A 171 1.77 8.49 23.63
C GLY A 171 0.46 8.44 24.42
N VAL A 172 -0.65 8.38 23.70
CA VAL A 172 -1.99 8.16 24.25
C VAL A 172 -2.32 6.67 24.17
N THR A 173 -2.60 6.05 25.32
CA THR A 173 -3.01 4.65 25.38
C THR A 173 -4.51 4.53 25.14
N THR A 174 -4.89 3.71 24.16
CA THR A 174 -6.28 3.42 23.82
C THR A 174 -6.91 2.43 24.82
N PRO A 175 -8.25 2.35 24.89
CA PRO A 175 -8.93 1.31 25.69
C PRO A 175 -8.57 -0.14 25.31
N THR A 176 -8.05 -0.35 24.10
CA THR A 176 -7.62 -1.68 23.61
C THR A 176 -6.13 -1.95 23.78
N GLY A 177 -5.38 -1.04 24.42
CA GLY A 177 -3.96 -1.21 24.72
C GLY A 177 -3.01 -0.77 23.60
N GLU A 178 -3.53 -0.35 22.45
CA GLU A 178 -2.72 0.31 21.42
C GLU A 178 -2.27 1.69 21.91
N VAL A 179 -1.14 2.18 21.39
CA VAL A 179 -0.63 3.52 21.68
C VAL A 179 -0.64 4.34 20.39
N GLY A 180 -1.02 5.62 20.49
CA GLY A 180 -1.00 6.53 19.36
C GLY A 180 -0.70 7.98 19.77
N LEU A 181 -0.67 8.85 18.79
CA LEU A 181 -0.44 10.29 18.89
C LEU A 181 -1.62 11.02 18.24
N TRP A 182 -1.75 12.32 18.51
CA TRP A 182 -2.82 13.10 17.91
C TRP A 182 -2.37 13.70 16.59
N GLU A 183 -3.12 13.40 15.53
CA GLU A 183 -3.13 14.18 14.30
C GLU A 183 -4.16 15.30 14.48
N ASP A 184 -3.68 16.52 14.75
CA ASP A 184 -4.50 17.70 15.03
C ASP A 184 -5.08 18.29 13.74
N SER A 185 -6.04 17.57 13.16
CA SER A 185 -6.74 18.01 11.94
C SER A 185 -7.54 19.32 12.09
N PRO A 186 -8.14 19.68 13.24
CA PRO A 186 -8.78 20.99 13.42
C PRO A 186 -7.90 22.20 13.06
N MET A 187 -6.57 22.09 13.21
CA MET A 187 -5.63 23.14 12.80
C MET A 187 -5.75 23.53 11.32
N VAL A 188 -6.18 22.61 10.45
CA VAL A 188 -6.41 22.89 9.03
C VAL A 188 -7.45 23.99 8.84
N ASP A 189 -8.60 23.91 9.52
CA ASP A 189 -9.66 24.91 9.40
C ASP A 189 -9.28 26.22 10.10
N ILE A 190 -8.52 26.14 11.20
CA ILE A 190 -7.98 27.34 11.88
C ILE A 190 -7.03 28.12 10.95
N ILE A 191 -6.13 27.42 10.26
CA ILE A 191 -5.10 28.04 9.41
C ILE A 191 -5.67 28.48 8.05
N ARG A 192 -6.56 27.68 7.45
CA ARG A 192 -7.03 27.88 6.06
C ARG A 192 -8.47 28.36 5.94
N GLY A 193 -9.16 28.55 7.06
CA GLY A 193 -10.55 28.98 7.14
C GLY A 193 -11.52 27.81 7.26
N GLU A 194 -12.63 28.08 7.98
CA GLU A 194 -13.69 27.13 8.29
C GLU A 194 -14.24 26.42 7.04
N GLY A 195 -14.45 25.10 7.15
CA GLY A 195 -14.97 24.26 6.08
C GLY A 195 -13.91 23.80 5.08
N THR A 196 -12.63 24.07 5.30
CA THR A 196 -11.55 23.62 4.43
C THR A 196 -11.41 22.10 4.45
N ILE A 197 -11.46 21.46 5.62
CA ILE A 197 -11.43 20.00 5.76
C ILE A 197 -12.58 19.37 4.97
N ALA A 198 -13.81 19.87 5.15
CA ALA A 198 -14.99 19.34 4.45
C ALA A 198 -14.89 19.48 2.93
N ARG A 199 -14.30 20.59 2.44
CA ARG A 199 -14.11 20.87 1.01
C ARG A 199 -12.98 20.03 0.41
N GLU A 200 -11.84 19.96 1.07
CA GLU A 200 -10.61 19.37 0.54
C GLU A 200 -10.48 17.86 0.79
N LEU A 201 -11.07 17.36 1.87
CA LEU A 201 -10.99 15.99 2.38
C LEU A 201 -12.38 15.32 2.57
N PRO A 202 -13.37 15.51 1.66
CA PRO A 202 -14.73 15.03 1.88
C PRO A 202 -14.86 13.51 2.01
N ALA A 203 -13.92 12.77 1.41
CA ALA A 203 -13.86 11.31 1.49
C ALA A 203 -13.53 10.86 2.92
N MET A 204 -12.54 11.49 3.55
CA MET A 204 -12.10 11.17 4.90
C MET A 204 -13.12 11.59 5.94
N VAL A 205 -13.73 12.77 5.79
CA VAL A 205 -14.81 13.20 6.68
C VAL A 205 -15.92 12.15 6.72
N ARG A 206 -16.36 11.65 5.56
CA ARG A 206 -17.35 10.56 5.50
C ARG A 206 -16.84 9.24 6.05
N GLN A 207 -15.54 8.97 5.94
CA GLN A 207 -14.94 7.72 6.39
C GLN A 207 -14.87 7.67 7.92
N PHE A 208 -14.35 8.73 8.56
CA PHE A 208 -14.24 8.86 10.01
C PHE A 208 -15.61 9.05 10.68
N ALA A 209 -16.55 9.73 10.03
CA ALA A 209 -17.92 9.86 10.54
C ALA A 209 -18.64 8.50 10.69
N ARG A 210 -18.27 7.47 9.93
CA ARG A 210 -18.82 6.10 10.11
C ARG A 210 -18.39 5.43 11.42
N PHE A 211 -17.40 5.99 12.08
CA PHE A 211 -16.84 5.54 13.35
C PHE A 211 -17.04 6.58 14.45
N ASP A 212 -18.01 7.50 14.26
CA ASP A 212 -18.34 8.57 15.19
C ASP A 212 -17.16 9.52 15.51
N ILE A 213 -16.20 9.61 14.59
CA ILE A 213 -15.07 10.55 14.67
C ILE A 213 -15.35 11.76 13.79
N ASP A 214 -15.47 12.92 14.43
CA ASP A 214 -15.55 14.21 13.77
C ASP A 214 -14.15 14.82 13.62
N MET A 215 -13.47 14.49 12.53
CA MET A 215 -12.12 14.98 12.26
C MET A 215 -12.05 16.51 12.01
N ILE A 216 -13.20 17.18 11.81
CA ILE A 216 -13.24 18.63 11.60
C ILE A 216 -13.01 19.35 12.93
N HIS A 217 -13.61 18.84 14.01
CA HIS A 217 -13.58 19.48 15.31
C HIS A 217 -12.75 18.73 16.37
N LYS A 218 -12.27 17.51 16.06
CA LYS A 218 -11.48 16.69 16.97
C LYS A 218 -10.26 16.09 16.26
N PRO A 219 -9.12 15.97 16.95
CA PRO A 219 -7.96 15.28 16.41
C PRO A 219 -8.24 13.78 16.22
N MET A 220 -7.53 13.17 15.29
CA MET A 220 -7.57 11.72 15.08
C MET A 220 -6.40 11.07 15.82
N LEU A 221 -6.60 9.87 16.36
CA LEU A 221 -5.52 9.13 16.97
C LEU A 221 -4.80 8.28 15.92
N VAL A 222 -3.49 8.47 15.80
CA VAL A 222 -2.65 7.89 14.74
C VAL A 222 -1.41 7.21 15.28
N TYR A 223 -0.88 6.25 14.53
CA TYR A 223 0.40 5.61 14.81
C TYR A 223 0.98 5.02 13.50
N PRO A 224 2.31 4.82 13.41
CA PRO A 224 2.91 4.31 12.19
C PRO A 224 2.34 2.96 11.80
N THR A 225 2.13 2.76 10.50
CA THR A 225 1.43 1.60 9.95
C THR A 225 2.16 1.10 8.71
N LEU A 226 2.36 -0.22 8.59
CA LEU A 226 3.01 -0.84 7.44
C LEU A 226 2.23 -0.54 6.15
N HIS A 227 2.89 0.08 5.18
CA HIS A 227 2.20 0.69 4.04
C HIS A 227 2.69 0.20 2.67
N TYR A 228 3.99 0.06 2.48
CA TYR A 228 4.53 -0.27 1.15
C TYR A 228 5.84 -1.05 1.24
N GLN A 229 6.01 -2.02 0.34
CA GLN A 229 7.26 -2.75 0.17
C GLN A 229 8.14 -2.07 -0.88
N ASN A 230 9.34 -1.59 -0.52
CA ASN A 230 10.25 -0.96 -1.50
C ASN A 230 11.13 -1.99 -2.23
N GLY A 231 11.40 -3.13 -1.58
CA GLY A 231 12.03 -4.28 -2.19
C GLY A 231 11.07 -5.12 -3.03
N GLY A 232 11.60 -6.17 -3.66
CA GLY A 232 10.80 -7.06 -4.48
C GLY A 232 11.64 -7.81 -5.52
N ILE A 233 10.96 -8.27 -6.58
CA ILE A 233 11.56 -9.00 -7.71
C ILE A 233 12.50 -8.05 -8.45
N LYS A 234 13.77 -8.45 -8.60
CA LYS A 234 14.73 -7.64 -9.36
C LYS A 234 14.37 -7.64 -10.85
N ILE A 235 14.15 -6.44 -11.39
CA ILE A 235 13.89 -6.23 -12.81
C ILE A 235 15.00 -5.42 -13.49
N LYS A 236 15.02 -5.46 -14.82
CA LYS A 236 15.73 -4.51 -15.68
C LYS A 236 14.79 -3.37 -16.09
N ALA A 237 15.33 -2.36 -16.76
CA ALA A 237 14.55 -1.20 -17.21
C ALA A 237 13.40 -1.54 -18.17
N ASP A 238 13.43 -2.69 -18.83
CA ASP A 238 12.37 -3.21 -19.72
C ASP A 238 11.39 -4.15 -18.99
N ALA A 239 11.32 -4.08 -17.65
CA ALA A 239 10.49 -4.93 -16.78
C ALA A 239 10.83 -6.44 -16.82
N SER A 240 11.87 -6.86 -17.55
CA SER A 240 12.30 -8.26 -17.58
C SER A 240 13.05 -8.65 -16.31
N THR A 241 12.85 -9.88 -15.86
CA THR A 241 13.62 -10.47 -14.75
C THR A 241 14.89 -11.16 -15.27
N SER A 242 15.65 -11.79 -14.36
CA SER A 242 16.76 -12.68 -14.77
C SER A 242 16.30 -14.02 -15.34
N VAL A 243 15.03 -14.39 -15.17
CA VAL A 243 14.47 -15.66 -15.63
C VAL A 243 13.73 -15.43 -16.96
N PRO A 244 14.10 -16.12 -18.05
CA PRO A 244 13.43 -15.93 -19.34
C PRO A 244 11.93 -16.17 -19.26
N GLY A 245 11.15 -15.37 -19.98
CA GLY A 245 9.68 -15.46 -20.00
C GLY A 245 8.98 -14.88 -18.77
N LEU A 246 9.71 -14.42 -17.76
CA LEU A 246 9.13 -13.80 -16.56
C LEU A 246 9.45 -12.30 -16.47
N PHE A 247 8.41 -11.52 -16.23
CA PHE A 247 8.43 -10.06 -16.08
C PHE A 247 7.76 -9.68 -14.75
N ALA A 248 8.00 -8.48 -14.24
CA ALA A 248 7.32 -7.96 -13.05
C ALA A 248 7.09 -6.46 -13.17
N ALA A 249 5.99 -5.98 -12.57
CA ALA A 249 5.65 -4.56 -12.51
C ALA A 249 4.84 -4.24 -11.24
N GLY A 250 4.90 -2.99 -10.79
CA GLY A 250 4.19 -2.52 -9.59
C GLY A 250 4.84 -2.96 -8.28
N GLU A 251 4.12 -2.94 -7.16
CA GLU A 251 4.75 -3.17 -5.84
C GLU A 251 5.48 -4.52 -5.66
N CYS A 252 5.25 -5.50 -6.53
CA CYS A 252 5.99 -6.76 -6.48
C CYS A 252 7.42 -6.68 -7.05
N GLU A 253 7.76 -5.66 -7.84
CA GLU A 253 9.15 -5.40 -8.26
C GLU A 253 9.95 -4.66 -7.19
N GLY A 254 11.27 -4.81 -7.27
CA GLY A 254 12.22 -4.18 -6.36
C GLY A 254 13.28 -3.38 -7.09
N GLY A 255 13.79 -2.36 -6.41
CA GLY A 255 14.97 -1.58 -6.84
C GLY A 255 14.65 -0.18 -7.36
N VAL A 256 13.46 0.05 -7.94
CA VAL A 256 13.05 1.36 -8.48
C VAL A 256 13.02 2.45 -7.41
N HIS A 257 12.54 2.11 -6.21
CA HIS A 257 12.42 3.05 -5.09
C HIS A 257 13.64 3.05 -4.16
N GLY A 258 14.68 2.27 -4.47
CA GLY A 258 15.84 2.09 -3.60
C GLY A 258 15.42 1.53 -2.23
N ARG A 259 15.68 2.29 -1.16
CA ARG A 259 15.39 1.88 0.23
C ARG A 259 14.30 2.70 0.91
N ASN A 260 13.82 3.79 0.29
CA ASN A 260 12.73 4.61 0.81
C ASN A 260 12.01 5.30 -0.36
N ARG A 261 10.77 4.91 -0.61
CA ARG A 261 9.94 5.45 -1.69
C ARG A 261 9.47 6.87 -1.42
N LEU A 262 9.55 7.72 -2.44
CA LEU A 262 8.94 9.06 -2.43
C LEU A 262 7.43 9.02 -2.69
N ILE A 263 6.72 9.99 -2.15
CA ILE A 263 5.27 10.14 -2.29
C ILE A 263 4.90 10.28 -3.77
N GLY A 264 3.78 9.67 -4.17
CA GLY A 264 3.27 9.71 -5.55
C GLY A 264 3.98 8.78 -6.54
N ASN A 265 5.18 8.28 -6.22
CA ASN A 265 5.95 7.46 -7.17
C ASN A 265 5.41 6.03 -7.36
N SER A 266 4.65 5.48 -6.41
CA SER A 266 4.11 4.11 -6.56
C SER A 266 3.14 3.99 -7.72
N THR A 267 2.29 4.99 -7.90
CA THR A 267 1.31 5.01 -8.99
C THR A 267 2.00 5.25 -10.33
N LEU A 268 3.01 6.13 -10.36
CA LEU A 268 3.82 6.35 -11.55
C LEU A 268 4.53 5.06 -12.00
N ASP A 269 5.11 4.33 -11.06
CA ASP A 269 5.73 3.01 -11.27
C ASP A 269 4.74 2.03 -11.95
N LEU A 270 3.54 1.86 -11.38
CA LEU A 270 2.50 1.00 -11.97
C LEU A 270 2.25 1.29 -13.47
N PHE A 271 2.16 2.57 -13.84
CA PHE A 271 1.89 2.96 -15.23
C PHE A 271 3.12 2.87 -16.13
N VAL A 272 4.30 3.17 -15.61
CA VAL A 272 5.54 3.15 -16.41
C VAL A 272 5.95 1.71 -16.69
N PHE A 273 6.05 0.86 -15.67
CA PHE A 273 6.50 -0.52 -15.83
C PHE A 273 5.39 -1.44 -16.33
N GLY A 274 4.13 -1.18 -15.96
CA GLY A 274 3.00 -1.92 -16.52
C GLY A 274 2.77 -1.67 -18.02
N ARG A 275 3.29 -0.56 -18.59
CA ARG A 275 3.23 -0.26 -20.02
C ARG A 275 4.42 -0.80 -20.82
N ARG A 276 5.57 -0.98 -20.19
CA ARG A 276 6.80 -1.45 -20.85
C ARG A 276 6.70 -2.92 -21.22
#